data_AF-A0A950SMD0-F1
#
_entry.id   AF-A0A950SMD0-F1
#
_cell.length_a   1.000
_cell.length_b   1.000
_cell.length_c   1.000
_cell.angle_alpha   90.00
_cell.angle_beta   90.00
_cell.angle_gamma   90.00
#
_symmetry.space_group_name_H-M   'P 1'
#
loop_
_entity.id
_entity.type
_entity.pdbx_description
1 polymer ?
#
loop_
_entity_poly.entity_id
_entity_poly.type
_entity_poly.pdbx_seq_one_letter_code
_entity_poly.pdbx_strand_id
1 'polypeptide(L)'
;MLRRFAVDQRGVVAVIMAFTLPVLIGFVGLGFDVGFWYFSKQNMQGAADAAAASAAAALSAGNNAGYITEAKAIAAQRGLVDGQNNVSVAVTFPYADATTACPTGNDYCLQVVIQNTQEQRMLSSVMLGQGNFTIGAQSVAVVSHQTYCMLALDQGNVTGIDLTLFFSLLDMSHCSIGSNATGSSSIELQGLLVGLNAYTATAAGAFNDQCIFCSVNWTHPIKTNAGPPFTPITDPYRSVTVPTGNPPASALSITSHSKCGGTPHSWNTGPHTLTGACNGLITVSGTATVTGTGGGSIDGLSVSGGTVTLTGNYTIVGSSGPGISVSGGSVTLNAGSGTTYIQGASSNPAIKVSGGTLTTSGGAAGTIDILGGSSNPAVSMTGGAMTMTGTSTSTNNILGASGQAAITVGSGGTGGTFTLGDGNSNIQAGSSSASAITLAGSGNFTTADNTNGTGVVIGPPTPSTYAITVNTNSTACGFGFGSCSGHDLTLGAGTYTIMGGINVFPAGIGGGNVTLNPNGTSIGTYIIDGAGGTCGGNSNVGLCMTFGDLNGQNETIVLTGGGPNNLAYAQTYFQGADGINLTAPQTGATA
;
A
#
# COMPACT_ATOMS: atom_id res chain seq x y z
N MET A 1 -83.53 74.68 -47.77
CA MET A 1 -82.59 73.55 -47.92
C MET A 1 -82.66 72.55 -46.77
N LEU A 2 -82.80 72.97 -45.50
CA LEU A 2 -82.94 72.06 -44.33
C LEU A 2 -84.16 71.10 -44.38
N ARG A 3 -85.29 71.52 -44.96
CA ARG A 3 -86.48 70.64 -45.13
C ARG A 3 -86.28 69.50 -46.13
N ARG A 4 -85.35 69.65 -47.09
CA ARG A 4 -85.00 68.58 -48.04
C ARG A 4 -84.09 67.52 -47.39
N PHE A 5 -83.25 67.92 -46.44
CA PHE A 5 -82.43 67.00 -45.64
C PHE A 5 -83.25 66.17 -44.65
N ALA A 6 -84.34 66.71 -44.09
CA ALA A 6 -85.19 66.01 -43.12
C ALA A 6 -86.07 64.89 -43.73
N VAL A 7 -86.26 64.87 -45.05
CA VAL A 7 -87.09 63.87 -45.77
C VAL A 7 -86.23 62.87 -46.56
N ASP A 8 -84.91 63.10 -46.63
CA ASP A 8 -84.01 62.24 -47.38
C ASP A 8 -83.62 61.00 -46.55
N GLN A 9 -84.16 59.84 -46.93
CA GLN A 9 -83.87 58.55 -46.29
C GLN A 9 -82.39 58.14 -46.39
N ARG A 10 -81.61 58.81 -47.26
CA ARG A 10 -80.15 58.62 -47.35
C ARG A 10 -79.39 59.18 -46.14
N GLY A 11 -80.00 60.07 -45.35
CA GLY A 11 -79.38 60.69 -44.16
C GLY A 11 -79.24 59.74 -42.96
N VAL A 12 -80.08 58.70 -42.85
CA VAL A 12 -80.00 57.71 -41.75
C VAL A 12 -78.69 56.94 -41.79
N VAL A 13 -78.18 56.63 -42.99
CA VAL A 13 -76.87 55.98 -43.16
C VAL A 13 -75.74 56.85 -42.62
N ALA A 14 -75.83 58.18 -42.77
CA ALA A 14 -74.84 59.12 -42.24
C ALA A 14 -74.86 59.16 -40.70
N VAL A 15 -76.03 59.06 -40.07
CA VAL A 15 -76.15 59.00 -38.60
C VAL A 15 -75.62 57.68 -38.05
N ILE A 16 -75.97 56.54 -38.67
CA ILE A 16 -75.42 55.23 -38.29
C ILE A 16 -73.89 55.24 -38.46
N MET A 17 -73.38 55.72 -39.58
CA MET A 17 -71.94 55.87 -39.80
C MET A 17 -71.28 56.79 -38.78
N ALA A 18 -71.90 57.91 -38.41
CA ALA A 18 -71.34 58.83 -37.42
C ALA A 18 -71.16 58.19 -36.04
N PHE A 19 -72.01 57.23 -35.66
CA PHE A 19 -71.87 56.48 -34.41
C PHE A 19 -71.00 55.22 -34.55
N THR A 20 -71.01 54.53 -35.70
CA THR A 20 -70.22 53.30 -35.87
C THR A 20 -68.75 53.57 -36.17
N LEU A 21 -68.39 54.66 -36.85
CA LEU A 21 -67.00 54.99 -37.16
C LEU A 21 -66.13 55.15 -35.90
N PRO A 22 -66.52 55.92 -34.87
CA PRO A 22 -65.77 56.03 -33.63
C PRO A 22 -65.62 54.68 -32.91
N VAL A 23 -66.66 53.84 -32.93
CA VAL A 23 -66.62 52.50 -32.33
C VAL A 23 -65.63 51.60 -33.08
N LEU A 24 -65.64 51.61 -34.41
CA LEU A 24 -64.69 50.85 -35.24
C LEU A 24 -63.25 51.33 -35.03
N ILE A 25 -63.01 52.64 -34.99
CA ILE A 25 -61.69 53.22 -34.68
C ILE A 25 -61.25 52.81 -33.27
N GLY A 26 -62.19 52.79 -32.31
CA GLY A 26 -61.95 52.32 -30.95
C GLY A 26 -61.44 50.87 -30.90
N PHE A 27 -62.10 49.96 -31.62
CA PHE A 27 -61.67 48.56 -31.72
C PHE A 27 -60.31 48.41 -32.44
N VAL A 28 -60.04 49.20 -33.47
CA VAL A 28 -58.73 49.21 -34.14
C VAL A 28 -57.64 49.66 -33.17
N GLY A 29 -57.85 50.75 -32.43
CA GLY A 29 -56.89 51.23 -31.43
C GLY A 29 -56.67 50.20 -30.31
N LEU A 30 -57.72 49.56 -29.80
CA LEU A 30 -57.59 48.47 -28.83
C LEU A 30 -56.80 47.28 -29.39
N GLY A 31 -57.00 46.95 -30.67
CA GLY A 31 -56.24 45.92 -31.35
C GLY A 31 -54.74 46.23 -31.43
N PHE A 32 -54.39 47.50 -31.69
CA PHE A 32 -52.99 47.95 -31.66
C PHE A 32 -52.39 47.88 -30.26
N ASP A 33 -53.14 48.29 -29.22
CA ASP A 33 -52.67 48.25 -27.83
C ASP A 33 -52.36 46.80 -27.40
N VAL A 34 -53.28 45.88 -27.64
CA VAL A 34 -53.10 44.44 -27.32
C VAL A 34 -51.96 43.85 -28.16
N GLY A 35 -51.88 44.20 -29.44
CA GLY A 35 -50.80 43.76 -30.33
C GLY A 35 -49.43 44.20 -29.83
N PHE A 36 -49.31 45.46 -29.37
CA PHE A 36 -48.07 45.98 -28.80
C PHE A 36 -47.70 45.30 -27.48
N TRP A 37 -48.67 45.06 -26.58
CA TRP A 37 -48.42 44.33 -25.34
C TRP A 37 -47.96 42.90 -25.60
N TYR A 38 -48.55 42.22 -26.58
CA TYR A 38 -48.17 40.87 -26.96
C TYR A 38 -46.75 40.84 -27.55
N PHE A 39 -46.42 41.78 -28.44
CA PHE A 39 -45.08 41.92 -29.00
C PHE A 39 -44.03 42.20 -27.92
N SER A 40 -44.32 43.12 -26.99
CA SER A 40 -43.44 43.42 -25.86
C SER A 40 -43.25 42.20 -24.96
N LYS A 41 -44.31 41.46 -24.64
CA LYS A 41 -44.24 40.22 -23.88
C LYS A 41 -43.37 39.17 -24.57
N GLN A 42 -43.52 38.98 -25.89
CA GLN A 42 -42.72 38.03 -26.65
C GLN A 42 -41.23 38.39 -26.65
N ASN A 43 -40.89 39.67 -26.80
CA ASN A 43 -39.50 40.13 -26.71
C ASN A 43 -38.92 39.90 -25.31
N MET A 44 -39.68 40.19 -24.25
CA MET A 44 -39.24 39.94 -22.88
C MET A 44 -39.07 38.46 -22.56
N GLN A 45 -39.93 37.58 -23.08
CA GLN A 45 -39.75 36.13 -22.91
C GLN A 45 -38.46 35.65 -23.60
N GLY A 46 -38.21 36.08 -24.84
CA GLY A 46 -36.97 35.73 -25.54
C GLY A 46 -35.70 36.29 -24.85
N ALA A 47 -35.81 37.41 -24.13
CA ALA A 47 -34.73 37.93 -23.31
C ALA A 47 -34.57 37.13 -22.00
N ALA A 48 -35.67 36.77 -21.34
CA ALA A 48 -35.65 35.96 -20.12
C ALA A 48 -35.07 34.57 -20.39
N ASP A 49 -35.43 33.92 -21.49
CA ASP A 49 -34.87 32.62 -21.90
C ASP A 49 -33.37 32.69 -22.18
N ALA A 50 -32.92 33.71 -22.90
CA ALA A 50 -31.50 33.92 -23.19
C ALA A 50 -30.70 34.25 -21.91
N ALA A 51 -31.27 35.07 -21.02
CA ALA A 51 -30.68 35.41 -19.74
C ALA A 51 -30.61 34.19 -18.80
N ALA A 52 -31.65 33.36 -18.75
CA ALA A 52 -31.67 32.13 -17.94
C ALA A 52 -30.65 31.11 -18.46
N ALA A 53 -30.58 30.90 -19.78
CA ALA A 53 -29.62 29.98 -20.40
C ALA A 53 -28.16 30.41 -20.18
N SER A 54 -27.86 31.70 -20.34
CA SER A 54 -26.51 32.25 -20.12
C SER A 54 -26.11 32.20 -18.64
N ALA A 55 -27.01 32.55 -17.72
CA ALA A 55 -26.77 32.45 -16.29
C ALA A 55 -26.54 31.01 -15.85
N ALA A 56 -27.33 30.07 -16.36
CA ALA A 56 -27.15 28.64 -16.10
C ALA A 56 -25.81 28.12 -16.66
N ALA A 57 -25.41 28.57 -17.86
CA ALA A 57 -24.11 28.25 -18.42
C ALA A 57 -22.96 28.80 -17.55
N ALA A 58 -23.05 30.05 -17.10
CA ALA A 58 -22.07 30.66 -16.22
C ALA A 58 -21.94 29.92 -14.87
N LEU A 59 -23.07 29.52 -14.28
CA LEU A 59 -23.08 28.69 -13.07
C LEU A 59 -22.47 27.31 -13.31
N SER A 60 -22.79 26.66 -14.43
CA SER A 60 -22.20 25.37 -14.79
C SER A 60 -20.69 25.43 -15.05
N ALA A 61 -20.17 26.61 -15.42
CA ALA A 61 -18.75 26.87 -15.59
C ALA A 61 -18.03 27.29 -14.29
N GLY A 62 -18.71 27.26 -13.15
CA GLY A 62 -18.14 27.62 -11.84
C GLY A 62 -18.07 29.13 -11.54
N ASN A 63 -18.71 29.97 -12.35
CA ASN A 63 -18.75 31.42 -12.11
C ASN A 63 -19.87 31.81 -11.13
N ASN A 64 -19.70 31.42 -9.87
CA ASN A 64 -20.71 31.64 -8.82
C ASN A 64 -20.89 33.11 -8.42
N ALA A 65 -19.95 34.00 -8.79
CA ALA A 65 -20.04 35.43 -8.47
C ALA A 65 -20.60 36.28 -9.64
N GLY A 66 -20.48 35.82 -10.89
CA GLY A 66 -20.76 36.60 -12.09
C GLY A 66 -22.06 36.26 -12.82
N TYR A 67 -22.76 35.18 -12.47
CA TYR A 67 -23.94 34.71 -13.21
C TYR A 67 -25.08 35.74 -13.28
N ILE A 68 -25.28 36.54 -12.23
CA ILE A 68 -26.29 37.62 -12.21
C ILE A 68 -25.91 38.73 -13.20
N THR A 69 -24.63 39.10 -13.23
CA THR A 69 -24.11 40.12 -14.15
C THR A 69 -24.25 39.66 -15.61
N GLU A 70 -23.96 38.39 -15.88
CA GLU A 70 -24.13 37.79 -17.21
C GLU A 70 -25.60 37.83 -17.66
N ALA A 71 -26.52 37.38 -16.81
CA ALA A 71 -27.96 37.43 -17.08
C ALA A 71 -28.44 38.85 -17.42
N LYS A 72 -28.00 39.84 -16.62
CA LYS A 72 -28.33 41.26 -16.81
C LYS A 72 -27.69 41.82 -18.09
N ALA A 73 -26.48 41.40 -18.44
CA ALA A 73 -25.81 41.80 -19.67
C ALA A 73 -26.56 41.28 -20.92
N ILE A 74 -27.02 40.03 -20.90
CA ILE A 74 -27.81 39.45 -21.99
C ILE A 74 -29.19 40.11 -22.10
N ALA A 75 -29.85 40.40 -20.97
CA ALA A 75 -31.09 41.18 -20.97
C ALA A 75 -30.88 42.59 -21.53
N ALA A 76 -29.77 43.25 -21.17
CA ALA A 76 -29.38 44.56 -21.69
C ALA A 76 -29.12 44.54 -23.21
N GLN A 77 -28.50 43.49 -23.75
CA GLN A 77 -28.32 43.33 -25.21
C GLN A 77 -29.67 43.27 -25.96
N ARG A 78 -30.74 42.86 -25.29
CA ARG A 78 -32.12 42.86 -25.83
C ARG A 78 -32.89 44.15 -25.52
N GLY A 79 -32.21 45.19 -25.03
CA GLY A 79 -32.79 46.49 -24.70
C GLY A 79 -33.50 46.57 -23.34
N LEU A 80 -33.37 45.53 -22.51
CA LEU A 80 -34.02 45.41 -21.20
C LEU A 80 -32.97 45.57 -20.09
N VAL A 81 -32.53 46.81 -19.89
CA VAL A 81 -31.50 47.15 -18.90
C VAL A 81 -32.14 47.30 -17.52
N ASP A 82 -31.63 46.57 -16.53
CA ASP A 82 -32.12 46.63 -15.14
C ASP A 82 -31.98 48.04 -14.56
N GLY A 83 -33.06 48.55 -13.94
CA GLY A 83 -33.12 49.88 -13.33
C GLY A 83 -33.29 51.05 -14.31
N GLN A 84 -33.43 50.78 -15.61
CA GLN A 84 -33.68 51.79 -16.66
C GLN A 84 -35.07 51.60 -17.25
N ASN A 85 -35.71 52.69 -17.70
CA ASN A 85 -37.01 52.64 -18.39
C ASN A 85 -38.09 51.78 -17.68
N ASN A 86 -38.11 51.80 -16.34
CA ASN A 86 -38.99 50.98 -15.50
C ASN A 86 -38.89 49.45 -15.73
N VAL A 87 -37.72 48.99 -16.19
CA VAL A 87 -37.38 47.57 -16.34
C VAL A 87 -36.68 47.07 -15.07
N SER A 88 -37.07 45.90 -14.59
CA SER A 88 -36.38 45.18 -13.52
C SER A 88 -36.05 43.75 -13.97
N VAL A 89 -34.82 43.32 -13.73
CA VAL A 89 -34.32 41.97 -14.03
C VAL A 89 -33.90 41.31 -12.72
N ALA A 90 -34.74 40.39 -12.23
CA ALA A 90 -34.46 39.59 -11.05
C ALA A 90 -33.94 38.21 -11.46
N VAL A 91 -32.86 37.78 -10.82
CA VAL A 91 -32.25 36.45 -11.00
C VAL A 91 -32.21 35.75 -9.64
N THR A 92 -32.73 34.53 -9.56
CA THR A 92 -32.84 33.79 -8.30
C THR A 92 -32.25 32.39 -8.44
N PHE A 93 -31.35 32.03 -7.52
CA PHE A 93 -30.71 30.72 -7.44
C PHE A 93 -30.26 30.42 -5.98
N PRO A 94 -30.49 29.21 -5.44
CA PRO A 94 -31.31 28.14 -6.02
C PRO A 94 -32.80 28.52 -6.03
N TYR A 95 -33.48 28.26 -7.14
CA TYR A 95 -34.92 28.47 -7.27
C TYR A 95 -35.68 27.22 -6.82
N ALA A 96 -36.29 27.30 -5.64
CA ALA A 96 -37.18 26.28 -5.10
C ALA A 96 -38.54 26.91 -4.83
N ASP A 97 -39.44 26.85 -5.81
CA ASP A 97 -40.83 27.27 -5.67
C ASP A 97 -41.74 26.04 -5.80
N ALA A 98 -42.70 25.93 -4.89
CA ALA A 98 -43.67 24.84 -4.81
C ALA A 98 -44.67 24.82 -5.98
N THR A 99 -44.75 25.90 -6.78
CA THR A 99 -45.78 26.05 -7.83
C THR A 99 -45.25 26.03 -9.26
N THR A 100 -43.98 26.41 -9.46
CA THR A 100 -43.30 26.36 -10.76
C THR A 100 -42.22 25.28 -10.68
N ALA A 101 -42.62 24.03 -10.90
CA ALA A 101 -41.77 22.87 -10.67
C ALA A 101 -40.49 22.93 -11.51
N CYS A 102 -39.35 23.13 -10.84
CA CYS A 102 -38.09 22.56 -11.34
C CYS A 102 -38.37 21.08 -11.66
N PRO A 103 -37.99 20.55 -12.83
CA PRO A 103 -38.27 19.16 -13.18
C PRO A 103 -37.88 18.24 -12.03
N THR A 104 -38.84 17.45 -11.54
CA THR A 104 -38.73 16.61 -10.34
C THR A 104 -37.40 15.87 -10.30
N GLY A 105 -36.57 16.17 -9.28
CA GLY A 105 -35.26 15.53 -9.06
C GLY A 105 -34.04 16.46 -9.14
N ASN A 106 -34.20 17.75 -9.45
CA ASN A 106 -33.09 18.70 -9.53
C ASN A 106 -33.19 19.81 -8.46
N ASP A 107 -32.25 19.88 -7.52
CA ASP A 107 -32.15 20.97 -6.52
C ASP A 107 -31.47 22.25 -7.07
N TYR A 108 -31.17 22.29 -8.37
CA TYR A 108 -30.30 23.29 -9.01
C TYR A 108 -30.99 24.01 -10.19
N CYS A 109 -32.17 24.60 -9.95
CA CYS A 109 -32.81 25.47 -10.94
C CYS A 109 -32.48 26.95 -10.69
N LEU A 110 -32.37 27.72 -11.78
CA LEU A 110 -32.23 29.17 -11.78
C LEU A 110 -33.44 29.80 -12.47
N GLN A 111 -34.00 30.86 -11.87
CA GLN A 111 -35.07 31.65 -12.47
C GLN A 111 -34.57 33.04 -12.86
N VAL A 112 -35.02 33.51 -14.02
CA VAL A 112 -34.93 34.92 -14.43
C VAL A 112 -36.33 35.47 -14.65
N VAL A 113 -36.64 36.58 -13.98
CA VAL A 113 -37.89 37.33 -14.13
C VAL A 113 -37.56 38.73 -14.63
N ILE A 114 -38.14 39.09 -15.77
CA ILE A 114 -38.03 40.43 -16.35
C ILE A 114 -39.41 41.09 -16.27
N GLN A 115 -39.45 42.28 -15.68
CA GLN A 115 -40.66 43.08 -15.56
C GLN A 115 -40.44 44.44 -16.19
N ASN A 116 -41.43 44.94 -16.92
CA ASN A 116 -41.46 46.29 -17.45
C ASN A 116 -42.77 46.97 -17.04
N THR A 117 -42.67 48.04 -16.27
CA THR A 117 -43.82 48.86 -15.88
C THR A 117 -44.00 49.98 -16.89
N GLN A 118 -44.94 49.77 -17.81
CA GLN A 118 -45.22 50.72 -18.88
C GLN A 118 -46.24 51.75 -18.39
N GLU A 119 -45.98 53.02 -18.67
CA GLU A 119 -47.01 54.06 -18.61
C GLU A 119 -47.97 53.83 -19.79
N GLN A 120 -49.28 53.80 -19.53
CA GLN A 120 -50.28 53.64 -20.59
C GLN A 120 -50.23 54.82 -21.57
N ARG A 121 -49.56 54.66 -22.71
CA ARG A 121 -49.44 55.70 -23.73
C ARG A 121 -50.14 55.30 -25.03
N MET A 122 -51.42 54.94 -25.00
CA MET A 122 -52.27 54.74 -26.20
C MET A 122 -53.78 54.87 -25.86
N LEU A 123 -54.69 54.40 -26.74
CA LEU A 123 -56.15 54.58 -26.63
C LEU A 123 -56.72 54.02 -25.31
N SER A 124 -56.07 52.99 -24.76
CA SER A 124 -56.34 52.43 -23.42
C SER A 124 -56.26 53.45 -22.28
N SER A 125 -55.37 54.45 -22.33
CA SER A 125 -55.26 55.47 -21.28
C SER A 125 -56.44 56.45 -21.27
N VAL A 126 -57.11 56.62 -22.42
CA VAL A 126 -58.31 57.44 -22.58
C VAL A 126 -59.57 56.69 -22.13
N MET A 127 -59.61 55.36 -22.33
CA MET A 127 -60.80 54.55 -22.08
C MET A 127 -60.84 53.86 -20.70
N LEU A 128 -59.68 53.48 -20.14
CA LEU A 128 -59.59 52.67 -18.91
C LEU A 128 -59.08 53.46 -17.69
N GLY A 129 -58.75 54.75 -17.85
CA GLY A 129 -58.20 55.60 -16.80
C GLY A 129 -56.70 55.40 -16.58
N GLN A 130 -56.02 56.42 -16.05
CA GLN A 130 -54.57 56.37 -15.86
C GLN A 130 -54.18 55.37 -14.77
N GLY A 131 -53.54 54.28 -15.16
CA GLY A 131 -52.92 53.32 -14.26
C GLY A 131 -51.66 52.73 -14.87
N ASN A 132 -50.61 52.55 -14.08
CA ASN A 132 -49.44 51.81 -14.53
C ASN A 132 -49.79 50.32 -14.61
N PHE A 133 -49.35 49.66 -15.67
CA PHE A 133 -49.49 48.21 -15.80
C PHE A 133 -48.12 47.58 -16.03
N THR A 134 -47.88 46.46 -15.36
CA THR A 134 -46.61 45.74 -15.42
C THR A 134 -46.80 44.51 -16.29
N ILE A 135 -45.98 44.39 -17.34
CA ILE A 135 -45.89 43.18 -18.15
C ILE A 135 -44.64 42.43 -17.67
N GLY A 136 -44.82 41.16 -17.31
CA GLY A 136 -43.75 40.28 -16.84
C GLY A 136 -43.51 39.08 -17.77
N ALA A 137 -42.27 38.64 -17.80
CA ALA A 137 -41.79 37.42 -18.43
C ALA A 137 -40.93 36.64 -17.44
N GLN A 138 -41.00 35.31 -17.47
CA GLN A 138 -40.23 34.45 -16.58
C GLN A 138 -39.72 33.24 -17.33
N SER A 139 -38.48 32.85 -17.05
CA SER A 139 -37.86 31.64 -17.57
C SER A 139 -37.10 30.92 -16.45
N VAL A 140 -37.10 29.59 -16.52
CA VAL A 140 -36.41 28.72 -15.56
C VAL A 140 -35.44 27.82 -16.33
N ALA A 141 -34.17 27.84 -15.94
CA ALA A 141 -33.13 26.99 -16.49
C ALA A 141 -32.65 25.99 -15.44
N VAL A 142 -32.46 24.73 -15.86
CA VAL A 142 -31.84 23.70 -15.03
C VAL A 142 -30.32 23.84 -15.14
N VAL A 143 -29.65 24.00 -14.01
CA VAL A 143 -28.18 24.01 -13.94
C VAL A 143 -27.71 22.58 -13.71
N SER A 144 -26.88 22.07 -14.62
CA SER A 144 -26.19 20.81 -14.38
C SER A 144 -25.11 21.03 -13.32
N HIS A 145 -25.42 20.68 -12.08
CA HIS A 145 -24.42 20.61 -11.02
C HIS A 145 -23.75 19.23 -11.11
N GLN A 146 -22.46 19.19 -11.43
CA GLN A 146 -21.72 17.94 -11.40
C GLN A 146 -21.30 17.64 -9.96
N THR A 147 -21.94 16.66 -9.34
CA THR A 147 -21.48 16.12 -8.06
C THR A 147 -20.36 15.13 -8.33
N TYR A 148 -19.12 15.52 -8.00
CA TYR A 148 -17.97 14.65 -8.14
C TYR A 148 -17.81 13.78 -6.89
N CYS A 149 -17.94 12.46 -7.05
CA CYS A 149 -17.61 11.51 -5.98
C CYS A 149 -16.11 11.17 -5.96
N MET A 150 -15.43 11.33 -7.10
CA MET A 150 -13.98 11.21 -7.21
C MET A 150 -13.48 12.44 -7.95
N LEU A 151 -12.57 13.19 -7.32
CA LEU A 151 -12.06 14.45 -7.86
C LEU A 151 -10.55 14.55 -7.66
N ALA A 152 -9.81 14.72 -8.75
CA ALA A 152 -8.39 15.05 -8.75
C ALA A 152 -8.19 16.51 -9.18
N LEU A 153 -7.55 17.32 -8.33
CA LEU A 153 -7.42 18.77 -8.53
C LEU A 153 -6.08 19.20 -9.17
N ASP A 154 -5.14 18.28 -9.34
CA ASP A 154 -3.84 18.56 -9.96
C ASP A 154 -4.03 19.06 -11.40
N GLN A 155 -3.29 20.10 -11.79
CA GLN A 155 -3.36 20.74 -13.11
C GLN A 155 -2.16 20.37 -14.00
N GLY A 156 -1.20 19.61 -13.49
CA GLY A 156 0.01 19.20 -14.20
C GLY A 156 -0.24 18.19 -15.33
N ASN A 157 0.82 17.94 -16.11
CA ASN A 157 0.89 16.85 -17.09
C ASN A 157 1.17 15.51 -16.39
N VAL A 158 0.22 15.05 -15.59
CA VAL A 158 0.32 13.83 -14.77
C VAL A 158 -0.93 12.97 -14.92
N THR A 159 -0.86 11.74 -14.41
CA THR A 159 -2.04 10.92 -14.19
C THR A 159 -2.81 11.46 -12.98
N GLY A 160 -4.03 11.96 -13.22
CA GLY A 160 -4.85 12.54 -12.15
C GLY A 160 -5.53 11.46 -11.31
N ILE A 161 -6.19 10.52 -11.98
CA ILE A 161 -6.88 9.38 -11.37
C ILE A 161 -6.42 8.10 -12.04
N ASP A 162 -5.85 7.17 -11.27
CA ASP A 162 -5.47 5.82 -11.72
C ASP A 162 -6.31 4.78 -10.98
N LEU A 163 -7.10 4.02 -11.73
CA LEU A 163 -8.01 2.99 -11.23
C LEU A 163 -7.54 1.62 -11.72
N THR A 164 -6.64 1.01 -10.93
CA THR A 164 -6.19 -0.36 -11.15
C THR A 164 -7.05 -1.34 -10.35
N LEU A 165 -7.99 -2.01 -11.02
CA LEU A 165 -8.99 -2.87 -10.39
C LEU A 165 -8.96 -4.29 -10.99
N PHE A 166 -9.23 -5.30 -10.15
CA PHE A 166 -9.33 -6.71 -10.57
C PHE A 166 -10.66 -7.29 -10.10
N PHE A 167 -11.50 -7.76 -11.03
CA PHE A 167 -12.82 -8.35 -10.77
C PHE A 167 -13.77 -7.46 -9.94
N SER A 168 -13.75 -6.14 -10.17
CA SER A 168 -14.55 -5.19 -9.39
C SER A 168 -15.68 -4.56 -10.24
N LEU A 169 -16.80 -4.23 -9.59
CA LEU A 169 -17.88 -3.39 -10.14
C LEU A 169 -17.90 -2.08 -9.34
N LEU A 170 -17.68 -0.95 -10.02
CA LEU A 170 -17.76 0.38 -9.44
C LEU A 170 -19.07 1.04 -9.89
N ASP A 171 -20.05 1.14 -8.98
CA ASP A 171 -21.34 1.77 -9.25
C ASP A 171 -21.46 3.14 -8.58
N MET A 172 -21.51 4.17 -9.42
CA MET A 172 -21.60 5.58 -9.10
C MET A 172 -22.65 6.25 -10.00
N SER A 173 -23.78 5.58 -10.24
CA SER A 173 -24.87 6.04 -11.12
C SER A 173 -25.37 7.48 -10.88
N HIS A 174 -25.21 8.01 -9.66
CA HIS A 174 -25.60 9.38 -9.28
C HIS A 174 -24.43 10.36 -9.12
N CYS A 175 -23.22 9.97 -9.54
CA CYS A 175 -22.01 10.71 -9.28
C CYS A 175 -21.07 10.75 -10.48
N SER A 176 -20.31 11.84 -10.58
CA SER A 176 -19.35 12.07 -11.64
C SER A 176 -17.91 11.84 -11.17
N ILE A 177 -17.02 11.61 -12.13
CA ILE A 177 -15.57 11.52 -11.92
C ILE A 177 -14.94 12.76 -12.56
N GLY A 178 -14.09 13.48 -11.82
CA GLY A 178 -13.48 14.73 -12.27
C GLY A 178 -11.97 14.72 -12.14
N SER A 179 -11.24 15.18 -13.15
CA SER A 179 -9.79 15.35 -13.10
C SER A 179 -9.36 16.65 -13.77
N ASN A 180 -8.59 17.48 -13.06
CA ASN A 180 -7.97 18.69 -13.59
C ASN A 180 -6.65 18.42 -14.33
N ALA A 181 -6.14 17.18 -14.31
CA ALA A 181 -4.83 16.87 -14.85
C ALA A 181 -4.83 16.94 -16.38
N THR A 182 -3.83 17.58 -16.97
CA THR A 182 -3.75 17.86 -18.41
C THR A 182 -3.01 16.78 -19.20
N GLY A 183 -2.63 15.68 -18.54
CA GLY A 183 -1.85 14.62 -19.17
C GLY A 183 -2.62 13.73 -20.15
N SER A 184 -1.86 12.93 -20.91
CA SER A 184 -2.40 11.94 -21.86
C SER A 184 -3.15 10.78 -21.20
N SER A 185 -3.01 10.63 -19.88
CA SER A 185 -3.73 9.66 -19.05
C SER A 185 -4.31 10.40 -17.82
N SER A 186 -5.09 11.46 -18.03
CA SER A 186 -5.68 12.24 -16.94
C SER A 186 -6.59 11.39 -16.04
N ILE A 187 -7.31 10.44 -16.66
CA ILE A 187 -8.02 9.35 -15.99
C ILE A 187 -7.58 8.06 -16.68
N GLU A 188 -7.05 7.12 -15.92
CA GLU A 188 -6.52 5.85 -16.41
C GLU A 188 -7.26 4.68 -15.75
N LEU A 189 -7.73 3.74 -16.58
CA LEU A 189 -8.32 2.47 -16.14
C LEU A 189 -7.36 1.33 -16.48
N GLN A 190 -7.03 0.50 -15.47
CA GLN A 190 -6.14 -0.64 -15.62
C GLN A 190 -6.71 -1.91 -14.96
N GLY A 191 -6.28 -3.07 -15.44
CA GLY A 191 -6.65 -4.37 -14.88
C GLY A 191 -7.84 -5.04 -15.56
N LEU A 192 -8.76 -5.59 -14.76
CA LEU A 192 -9.94 -6.33 -15.20
C LEU A 192 -11.20 -5.81 -14.48
N LEU A 193 -11.97 -4.96 -15.15
CA LEU A 193 -13.12 -4.26 -14.59
C LEU A 193 -14.43 -4.89 -15.08
N VAL A 194 -15.22 -5.42 -14.14
CA VAL A 194 -16.53 -6.04 -14.44
C VAL A 194 -17.53 -4.98 -14.89
N GLY A 195 -17.47 -3.79 -14.29
CA GLY A 195 -18.22 -2.62 -14.76
C GLY A 195 -17.85 -1.34 -14.03
N LEU A 196 -17.88 -0.21 -14.72
CA LEU A 196 -17.89 1.13 -14.15
C LEU A 196 -19.16 1.83 -14.61
N ASN A 197 -20.08 2.07 -13.69
CA ASN A 197 -21.30 2.83 -13.94
C ASN A 197 -21.13 4.20 -13.31
N ALA A 198 -21.15 5.27 -14.09
CA ALA A 198 -21.04 6.63 -13.56
C ALA A 198 -21.92 7.60 -14.34
N TYR A 199 -22.34 8.68 -13.68
CA TYR A 199 -23.22 9.67 -14.30
C TYR A 199 -22.55 10.33 -15.52
N THR A 200 -21.31 10.79 -15.35
CA THR A 200 -20.40 11.25 -16.42
C THR A 200 -18.98 11.37 -15.87
N ALA A 201 -17.99 11.50 -16.75
CA ALA A 201 -16.64 11.89 -16.38
C ALA A 201 -16.24 13.19 -17.07
N THR A 202 -15.44 14.00 -16.39
CA THR A 202 -14.76 15.15 -16.98
C THR A 202 -13.27 15.10 -16.67
N ALA A 203 -12.46 15.31 -17.70
CA ALA A 203 -11.01 15.33 -17.59
C ALA A 203 -10.45 16.50 -18.41
N ALA A 204 -9.51 17.25 -17.82
CA ALA A 204 -8.79 18.30 -18.54
C ALA A 204 -7.93 17.71 -19.67
N GLY A 205 -7.31 16.55 -19.40
CA GLY A 205 -6.56 15.77 -20.37
C GLY A 205 -7.37 14.61 -20.95
N ALA A 206 -6.66 13.57 -21.40
CA ALA A 206 -7.27 12.41 -22.03
C ALA A 206 -7.71 11.33 -21.03
N PHE A 207 -8.77 10.61 -21.40
CA PHE A 207 -9.21 9.39 -20.73
C PHE A 207 -8.57 8.21 -21.45
N ASN A 208 -7.85 7.37 -20.72
CA ASN A 208 -7.16 6.22 -21.27
C ASN A 208 -7.69 4.93 -20.64
N ASP A 209 -8.10 4.00 -21.49
CA ASP A 209 -8.57 2.69 -21.09
C ASP A 209 -7.51 1.65 -21.48
N GLN A 210 -6.68 1.26 -20.51
CA GLN A 210 -5.59 0.29 -20.67
C GLN A 210 -5.93 -1.06 -20.02
N CYS A 211 -7.19 -1.30 -19.71
CA CYS A 211 -7.59 -2.57 -19.09
C CYS A 211 -7.75 -3.69 -20.12
N ILE A 212 -7.67 -4.94 -19.65
CA ILE A 212 -7.81 -6.15 -20.48
C ILE A 212 -9.29 -6.39 -20.83
N PHE A 213 -10.19 -6.12 -19.87
CA PHE A 213 -11.63 -6.02 -20.09
C PHE A 213 -12.18 -4.89 -19.22
N CYS A 214 -12.90 -3.94 -19.84
CA CYS A 214 -13.68 -2.92 -19.15
C CYS A 214 -15.08 -2.84 -19.76
N SER A 215 -16.09 -2.88 -18.90
CA SER A 215 -17.42 -2.42 -19.25
C SER A 215 -17.61 -1.04 -18.62
N VAL A 216 -17.59 0.02 -19.44
CA VAL A 216 -17.77 1.38 -18.94
C VAL A 216 -19.12 1.90 -19.43
N ASN A 217 -20.04 2.15 -18.49
CA ASN A 217 -21.37 2.69 -18.75
C ASN A 217 -21.46 4.11 -18.20
N TRP A 218 -21.61 5.06 -19.11
CA TRP A 218 -21.85 6.46 -18.78
C TRP A 218 -23.32 6.82 -19.03
N THR A 219 -23.97 7.44 -18.05
CA THR A 219 -25.34 7.98 -18.27
C THR A 219 -25.31 9.15 -19.26
N HIS A 220 -24.23 9.95 -19.24
CA HIS A 220 -23.97 11.04 -20.17
C HIS A 220 -22.55 10.94 -20.74
N PRO A 221 -22.32 11.37 -22.00
CA PRO A 221 -21.02 11.25 -22.64
C PRO A 221 -19.92 11.94 -21.82
N ILE A 222 -18.77 11.27 -21.75
CA ILE A 222 -17.56 11.80 -21.12
C ILE A 222 -17.10 13.08 -21.83
N LYS A 223 -16.65 14.06 -21.04
CA LYS A 223 -16.04 15.28 -21.55
C LYS A 223 -14.54 15.25 -21.26
N THR A 224 -13.76 14.77 -22.23
CA THR A 224 -12.29 14.89 -22.23
C THR A 224 -11.87 16.05 -23.11
N ASN A 225 -10.75 16.70 -22.78
CA ASN A 225 -10.17 17.76 -23.61
C ASN A 225 -11.21 18.84 -23.98
N ALA A 226 -12.05 19.29 -23.04
CA ALA A 226 -12.98 20.37 -23.32
C ALA A 226 -12.14 21.57 -23.78
N GLY A 227 -12.29 21.92 -25.07
CA GLY A 227 -11.33 22.75 -25.79
C GLY A 227 -10.94 24.03 -25.03
N PRO A 228 -9.72 24.54 -25.23
CA PRO A 228 -9.24 25.68 -24.47
C PRO A 228 -10.17 26.90 -24.62
N PRO A 229 -10.47 27.60 -23.51
CA PRO A 229 -9.97 27.34 -22.15
C PRO A 229 -10.81 26.29 -21.38
N PHE A 230 -10.16 25.19 -20.96
CA PHE A 230 -10.71 24.31 -19.92
C PHE A 230 -10.72 25.09 -18.59
N THR A 231 -11.88 25.17 -17.96
CA THR A 231 -12.03 25.74 -16.61
C THR A 231 -11.76 24.65 -15.57
N PRO A 232 -10.68 24.74 -14.77
CA PRO A 232 -10.41 23.76 -13.73
C PRO A 232 -11.57 23.65 -12.74
N ILE A 233 -11.91 22.43 -12.36
CA ILE A 233 -12.86 22.16 -11.30
C ILE A 233 -12.33 22.82 -10.02
N THR A 234 -13.18 23.62 -9.39
CA THR A 234 -12.81 24.32 -8.16
C THR A 234 -12.74 23.34 -7.00
N ASP A 235 -11.72 23.48 -6.16
CA ASP A 235 -11.59 22.68 -4.95
C ASP A 235 -12.76 22.94 -3.98
N PRO A 236 -13.61 21.92 -3.71
CA PRO A 236 -14.76 22.07 -2.81
C PRO A 236 -14.34 22.34 -1.36
N TYR A 237 -13.09 22.04 -0.98
CA TYR A 237 -12.56 22.25 0.35
C TYR A 237 -11.66 23.49 0.47
N ARG A 238 -11.57 24.33 -0.58
CA ARG A 238 -10.70 25.51 -0.57
C ARG A 238 -10.98 26.50 0.58
N SER A 239 -12.24 26.60 1.02
CA SER A 239 -12.66 27.46 2.13
C SER A 239 -12.55 26.79 3.49
N VAL A 240 -12.31 25.49 3.53
CA VAL A 240 -12.09 24.74 4.76
C VAL A 240 -10.66 24.95 5.17
N THR A 241 -10.46 25.67 6.27
CA THR A 241 -9.13 25.78 6.87
C THR A 241 -8.77 24.39 7.39
N VAL A 242 -7.80 23.75 6.74
CA VAL A 242 -7.19 22.52 7.27
C VAL A 242 -6.76 22.83 8.70
N PRO A 243 -7.16 22.05 9.72
CA PRO A 243 -6.83 22.35 11.09
C PRO A 243 -5.32 22.59 11.23
N THR A 244 -4.91 23.83 11.52
CA THR A 244 -3.50 24.21 11.79
C THR A 244 -3.09 23.84 13.21
N GLY A 245 -3.72 22.80 13.76
CA GLY A 245 -3.14 22.04 14.85
C GLY A 245 -2.05 21.17 14.25
N ASN A 246 -0.83 21.70 14.20
CA ASN A 246 0.34 20.88 14.36
C ASN A 246 0.22 20.34 15.80
N PRO A 247 -0.23 19.09 16.05
CA PRO A 247 0.12 18.51 17.34
C PRO A 247 1.66 18.55 17.42
N PRO A 248 2.25 18.53 18.62
CA PRO A 248 3.70 18.38 18.73
C PRO A 248 4.14 17.25 17.80
N ALA A 249 5.28 17.42 17.12
CA ALA A 249 5.84 16.51 16.11
C ALA A 249 6.08 15.05 16.60
N SER A 250 5.51 14.69 17.73
CA SER A 250 5.41 13.38 18.36
C SER A 250 4.01 12.73 18.23
N ALA A 251 2.97 13.39 17.71
CA ALA A 251 1.60 12.83 17.67
C ALA A 251 0.85 12.93 16.32
N LEU A 252 1.39 13.59 15.31
CA LEU A 252 1.09 13.28 13.90
C LEU A 252 2.43 13.11 13.17
N SER A 253 2.99 11.92 13.33
CA SER A 253 3.78 11.36 12.25
C SER A 253 2.79 11.26 11.08
N ILE A 254 3.01 12.00 9.98
CA ILE A 254 2.84 11.35 8.68
C ILE A 254 3.81 10.18 8.75
N THR A 255 3.35 9.08 9.34
CA THR A 255 3.84 7.77 8.98
C THR A 255 3.54 7.76 7.51
N SER A 256 4.58 7.78 6.69
CA SER A 256 4.47 7.44 5.29
C SER A 256 3.74 6.10 5.26
N HIS A 257 2.41 6.11 5.15
CA HIS A 257 1.60 4.93 4.85
C HIS A 257 1.81 4.69 3.36
N SER A 258 3.05 4.45 3.00
CA SER A 258 3.41 3.96 1.69
C SER A 258 2.91 2.54 1.69
N LYS A 259 1.77 2.28 1.03
CA LYS A 259 1.68 0.98 0.35
C LYS A 259 2.95 0.93 -0.49
N CYS A 260 3.91 0.09 -0.12
CA CYS A 260 5.11 0.02 -0.94
C CYS A 260 4.64 -0.55 -2.27
N GLY A 261 4.53 0.30 -3.30
CA GLY A 261 4.27 -0.16 -4.66
C GLY A 261 5.36 -1.14 -5.11
N GLY A 262 5.27 -1.65 -6.34
CA GLY A 262 6.29 -2.55 -6.89
C GLY A 262 7.68 -1.93 -7.11
N THR A 263 7.97 -0.76 -6.55
CA THR A 263 9.25 -0.05 -6.67
C THR A 263 10.12 -0.23 -5.41
N PRO A 264 11.45 -0.16 -5.53
CA PRO A 264 12.35 -0.18 -4.37
C PRO A 264 12.14 1.02 -3.43
N HIS A 265 12.23 0.78 -2.12
CA HIS A 265 12.10 1.78 -1.07
C HIS A 265 13.40 1.90 -0.27
N SER A 266 13.79 3.14 0.09
CA SER A 266 15.00 3.40 0.88
C SER A 266 14.71 4.39 2.01
N TRP A 267 15.04 4.00 3.24
CA TRP A 267 14.86 4.79 4.45
C TRP A 267 16.17 4.94 5.22
N ASN A 268 16.51 6.17 5.57
CA ASN A 268 17.78 6.51 6.24
C ASN A 268 17.60 7.16 7.62
N THR A 269 16.47 7.81 7.88
CA THR A 269 16.14 8.45 9.16
C THR A 269 14.64 8.39 9.45
N GLY A 270 14.27 8.57 10.71
CA GLY A 270 12.88 8.69 11.16
C GLY A 270 12.11 7.37 11.30
N PRO A 271 10.89 7.43 11.87
CA PRO A 271 9.99 6.29 11.96
C PRO A 271 9.21 6.08 10.66
N HIS A 272 9.11 4.82 10.23
CA HIS A 272 8.36 4.35 9.08
C HIS A 272 7.48 3.19 9.50
N THR A 273 6.30 3.09 8.89
CA THR A 273 5.36 2.01 9.18
C THR A 273 5.00 1.29 7.91
N LEU A 274 5.15 -0.04 7.93
CA LEU A 274 4.78 -0.95 6.84
C LEU A 274 3.38 -1.49 7.09
N THR A 275 2.45 -1.14 6.21
CA THR A 275 1.08 -1.67 6.23
C THR A 275 0.76 -2.33 4.89
N GLY A 276 0.59 -3.65 4.91
CA GLY A 276 0.25 -4.46 3.73
C GLY A 276 1.46 -4.98 2.93
N ALA A 277 1.19 -5.45 1.71
CA ALA A 277 2.21 -6.01 0.82
C ALA A 277 3.08 -4.90 0.19
N CYS A 278 4.38 -5.14 0.20
CA CYS A 278 5.44 -4.29 -0.33
C CYS A 278 6.24 -5.06 -1.39
N ASN A 279 5.74 -5.15 -2.61
CA ASN A 279 6.33 -5.96 -3.69
C ASN A 279 7.63 -5.36 -4.29
N GLY A 280 8.41 -4.60 -3.51
CA GLY A 280 9.67 -4.01 -3.91
C GLY A 280 10.72 -4.12 -2.80
N LEU A 281 11.99 -4.03 -3.19
CA LEU A 281 13.14 -4.10 -2.27
C LEU A 281 13.10 -3.00 -1.22
N ILE A 282 13.13 -3.38 0.05
CA ILE A 282 13.21 -2.43 1.18
C ILE A 282 14.66 -2.30 1.62
N THR A 283 15.18 -1.07 1.60
CA THR A 283 16.53 -0.73 2.10
C THR A 283 16.43 0.18 3.32
N VAL A 284 17.02 -0.24 4.44
CA VAL A 284 17.03 0.51 5.70
C VAL A 284 18.47 0.80 6.10
N SER A 285 18.77 2.08 6.34
CA SER A 285 20.11 2.57 6.66
C SER A 285 20.06 3.67 7.71
N GLY A 286 21.22 4.12 8.20
CA GLY A 286 21.32 5.21 9.15
C GLY A 286 20.66 4.90 10.50
N THR A 287 19.70 5.73 10.91
CA THR A 287 18.97 5.62 12.18
C THR A 287 17.46 5.42 12.00
N ALA A 288 17.04 4.97 10.82
CA ALA A 288 15.63 4.72 10.53
C ALA A 288 15.04 3.63 11.45
N THR A 289 13.77 3.79 11.83
CA THR A 289 13.00 2.78 12.56
C THR A 289 11.81 2.37 11.72
N VAL A 290 11.69 1.08 11.39
CA VAL A 290 10.63 0.56 10.53
C VAL A 290 9.78 -0.43 11.32
N THR A 291 8.47 -0.19 11.37
CA THR A 291 7.52 -1.02 12.12
C THR A 291 6.46 -1.59 11.18
N GLY A 292 6.35 -2.91 11.08
CA GLY A 292 5.34 -3.58 10.26
C GLY A 292 4.35 -4.34 11.13
N THR A 293 3.05 -4.18 10.85
CA THR A 293 2.00 -4.99 11.47
C THR A 293 1.03 -5.53 10.42
N GLY A 294 0.45 -6.70 10.66
CA GLY A 294 -0.64 -7.28 9.83
C GLY A 294 -0.20 -8.18 8.68
N GLY A 295 1.11 -8.28 8.42
CA GLY A 295 1.66 -9.18 7.40
C GLY A 295 1.63 -8.63 5.96
N GLY A 296 2.32 -9.32 5.04
CA GLY A 296 2.45 -8.89 3.64
C GLY A 296 3.61 -9.55 2.89
N SER A 297 3.66 -9.37 1.57
CA SER A 297 4.79 -9.80 0.73
C SER A 297 5.88 -8.72 0.68
N ILE A 298 7.15 -9.08 0.71
CA ILE A 298 8.31 -8.16 0.59
C ILE A 298 9.30 -8.72 -0.44
N ASP A 299 9.68 -7.92 -1.44
CA ASP A 299 10.70 -8.31 -2.44
C ASP A 299 12.13 -8.04 -1.95
N GLY A 300 12.51 -8.67 -0.83
CA GLY A 300 13.80 -8.49 -0.19
C GLY A 300 13.86 -7.35 0.84
N LEU A 301 14.57 -7.59 1.93
CA LEU A 301 14.81 -6.64 3.02
C LEU A 301 16.32 -6.50 3.25
N SER A 302 16.87 -5.34 2.96
CA SER A 302 18.28 -4.99 3.15
C SER A 302 18.44 -3.97 4.28
N VAL A 303 19.18 -4.31 5.32
CA VAL A 303 19.39 -3.47 6.51
C VAL A 303 20.90 -3.29 6.73
N SER A 304 21.35 -2.04 6.62
CA SER A 304 22.74 -1.63 6.87
C SER A 304 22.88 -0.74 8.10
N GLY A 305 21.77 -0.19 8.60
CA GLY A 305 21.66 0.59 9.83
C GLY A 305 20.20 0.79 10.21
N GLY A 306 19.93 1.15 11.46
CA GLY A 306 18.56 1.35 11.96
C GLY A 306 17.96 0.11 12.64
N THR A 307 16.65 0.16 12.88
CA THR A 307 15.88 -0.90 13.55
C THR A 307 14.65 -1.26 12.72
N VAL A 308 14.45 -2.53 12.42
CA VAL A 308 13.27 -3.04 11.70
C VAL A 308 12.54 -4.03 12.58
N THR A 309 11.24 -3.83 12.81
CA THR A 309 10.40 -4.72 13.60
C THR A 309 9.16 -5.09 12.79
N LEU A 310 9.06 -6.33 12.35
CA LEU A 310 7.91 -6.85 11.60
C LEU A 310 7.15 -7.83 12.48
N THR A 311 5.89 -7.53 12.77
CA THR A 311 5.00 -8.38 13.59
C THR A 311 3.81 -8.83 12.76
N GLY A 312 3.67 -10.13 12.57
CA GLY A 312 2.65 -10.75 11.72
C GLY A 312 3.27 -11.67 10.67
N ASN A 313 2.47 -12.03 9.68
CA ASN A 313 2.81 -13.08 8.71
C ASN A 313 3.41 -12.44 7.44
N TYR A 314 4.72 -12.59 7.24
CA TYR A 314 5.40 -11.99 6.10
C TYR A 314 5.93 -13.04 5.12
N THR A 315 5.79 -12.76 3.82
CA THR A 315 6.42 -13.53 2.75
C THR A 315 7.55 -12.69 2.16
N ILE A 316 8.79 -12.98 2.52
CA ILE A 316 9.96 -12.20 2.12
C ILE A 316 10.75 -13.00 1.11
N VAL A 317 10.68 -12.61 -0.16
CA VAL A 317 11.37 -13.29 -1.26
C VAL A 317 12.31 -12.30 -1.91
N GLY A 318 13.60 -12.57 -1.94
CA GLY A 318 14.53 -11.76 -2.71
C GLY A 318 14.52 -12.17 -4.18
N SER A 319 13.95 -11.36 -5.07
CA SER A 319 13.93 -11.65 -6.53
C SER A 319 15.32 -11.59 -7.17
N SER A 320 16.17 -10.67 -6.71
CA SER A 320 17.52 -10.41 -7.23
C SER A 320 18.63 -10.56 -6.19
N GLY A 321 18.27 -10.75 -4.92
CA GLY A 321 19.16 -10.76 -3.78
C GLY A 321 18.77 -11.80 -2.72
N PRO A 322 19.38 -11.74 -1.52
CA PRO A 322 18.87 -12.49 -0.39
C PRO A 322 17.48 -11.97 0.02
N GLY A 323 16.65 -12.85 0.60
CA GLY A 323 15.37 -12.44 1.16
C GLY A 323 15.57 -11.41 2.28
N ILE A 324 16.53 -11.64 3.16
CA ILE A 324 16.96 -10.69 4.18
C ILE A 324 18.48 -10.55 4.15
N SER A 325 18.98 -9.32 4.09
CA SER A 325 20.39 -8.98 4.23
C SER A 325 20.59 -8.04 5.41
N VAL A 326 21.34 -8.46 6.43
CA VAL A 326 21.70 -7.62 7.57
C VAL A 326 23.21 -7.42 7.57
N SER A 327 23.63 -6.19 7.31
CA SER A 327 25.04 -5.78 7.35
C SER A 327 25.35 -4.85 8.53
N GLY A 328 24.32 -4.25 9.13
CA GLY A 328 24.36 -3.43 10.33
C GLY A 328 22.94 -3.14 10.82
N GLY A 329 22.79 -2.63 12.05
CA GLY A 329 21.47 -2.38 12.67
C GLY A 329 20.85 -3.61 13.34
N SER A 330 19.54 -3.56 13.58
CA SER A 330 18.77 -4.65 14.19
C SER A 330 17.50 -4.95 13.40
N VAL A 331 17.19 -6.24 13.22
CA VAL A 331 15.97 -6.72 12.58
C VAL A 331 15.28 -7.70 13.52
N THR A 332 13.99 -7.51 13.76
CA THR A 332 13.16 -8.38 14.57
C THR A 332 11.94 -8.81 13.76
N LEU A 333 11.78 -10.12 13.58
CA LEU A 333 10.60 -10.72 12.95
C LEU A 333 9.83 -11.50 13.99
N ASN A 334 8.53 -11.25 14.12
CA ASN A 334 7.65 -12.00 14.99
C ASN A 334 6.45 -12.51 14.21
N ALA A 335 6.40 -13.82 13.95
CA ALA A 335 5.34 -14.46 13.17
C ALA A 335 3.99 -14.53 13.92
N GLY A 336 3.97 -14.28 15.24
CA GLY A 336 2.75 -14.32 16.03
C GLY A 336 2.11 -15.72 16.08
N SER A 337 1.03 -15.92 15.31
CA SER A 337 0.28 -17.18 15.23
C SER A 337 0.16 -17.72 13.80
N GLY A 338 0.86 -17.15 12.83
CA GLY A 338 0.83 -17.61 11.44
C GLY A 338 2.23 -17.90 10.89
N THR A 339 2.33 -18.01 9.57
CA THR A 339 3.57 -18.41 8.90
C THR A 339 4.29 -17.20 8.33
N THR A 340 5.59 -17.08 8.63
CA THR A 340 6.51 -16.18 7.94
C THR A 340 7.41 -17.01 7.04
N TYR A 341 7.42 -16.71 5.75
CA TYR A 341 8.18 -17.43 4.73
C TYR A 341 9.31 -16.55 4.19
N ILE A 342 10.55 -17.06 4.17
CA ILE A 342 11.73 -16.30 3.73
C ILE A 342 12.49 -17.12 2.69
N GLN A 343 12.73 -16.53 1.52
CA GLN A 343 13.46 -17.17 0.43
C GLN A 343 14.42 -16.20 -0.26
N GLY A 344 15.59 -16.70 -0.66
CA GLY A 344 16.55 -15.94 -1.46
C GLY A 344 16.43 -16.25 -2.96
N ALA A 345 16.94 -15.36 -3.81
CA ALA A 345 17.09 -15.62 -5.24
C ALA A 345 17.95 -16.87 -5.48
N SER A 346 17.88 -17.47 -6.68
CA SER A 346 18.64 -18.68 -7.05
C SER A 346 20.12 -18.67 -6.63
N SER A 347 20.76 -17.50 -6.75
CA SER A 347 22.18 -17.29 -6.47
C SER A 347 22.46 -16.60 -5.13
N ASN A 348 21.48 -16.54 -4.21
CA ASN A 348 21.62 -15.90 -2.92
C ASN A 348 21.03 -16.75 -1.77
N PRO A 349 21.54 -16.63 -0.53
CA PRO A 349 20.93 -17.25 0.63
C PRO A 349 19.59 -16.57 0.97
N ALA A 350 18.70 -17.25 1.69
CA ALA A 350 17.47 -16.62 2.16
C ALA A 350 17.75 -15.52 3.17
N ILE A 351 18.70 -15.78 4.07
CA ILE A 351 19.16 -14.82 5.07
C ILE A 351 20.68 -14.70 4.96
N LYS A 352 21.16 -13.47 4.80
CA LYS A 352 22.57 -13.11 4.83
C LYS A 352 22.83 -12.18 6.01
N VAL A 353 23.69 -12.57 6.94
CA VAL A 353 24.12 -11.73 8.06
C VAL A 353 25.61 -11.50 7.97
N SER A 354 26.03 -10.28 7.64
CA SER A 354 27.44 -9.87 7.61
C SER A 354 27.79 -8.90 8.75
N GLY A 355 26.79 -8.43 9.49
CA GLY A 355 26.93 -7.55 10.65
C GLY A 355 25.55 -7.27 11.28
N GLY A 356 25.52 -6.56 12.41
CA GLY A 356 24.26 -6.25 13.12
C GLY A 356 23.63 -7.47 13.81
N THR A 357 22.32 -7.37 14.09
CA THR A 357 21.54 -8.40 14.78
C THR A 357 20.25 -8.74 14.02
N LEU A 358 19.92 -10.03 13.91
CA LEU A 358 18.65 -10.53 13.38
C LEU A 358 18.00 -11.45 14.40
N THR A 359 16.81 -11.10 14.87
CA THR A 359 16.01 -11.94 15.76
C THR A 359 14.75 -12.40 15.03
N THR A 360 14.49 -13.70 15.03
CA THR A 360 13.21 -14.23 14.54
C THR A 360 12.51 -14.96 15.67
N SER A 361 11.20 -14.74 15.81
CA SER A 361 10.37 -15.40 16.81
C SER A 361 9.14 -15.99 16.16
N GLY A 362 8.91 -17.28 16.40
CA GLY A 362 7.66 -17.94 16.04
C GLY A 362 6.47 -17.44 16.86
N GLY A 363 6.66 -16.60 17.88
CA GLY A 363 5.57 -16.10 18.71
C GLY A 363 4.85 -17.22 19.48
N ALA A 364 3.54 -17.08 19.64
CA ALA A 364 2.72 -18.01 20.43
C ALA A 364 2.44 -19.34 19.72
N ALA A 365 2.33 -19.36 18.38
CA ALA A 365 2.07 -20.59 17.60
C ALA A 365 2.46 -20.46 16.12
N GLY A 366 3.28 -19.46 15.78
CA GLY A 366 3.68 -19.19 14.41
C GLY A 366 4.77 -20.13 13.91
N THR A 367 4.87 -20.21 12.58
CA THR A 367 5.89 -20.98 11.87
C THR A 367 6.81 -20.02 11.11
N ILE A 368 8.12 -20.27 11.15
CA ILE A 368 9.09 -19.55 10.32
C ILE A 368 9.72 -20.55 9.37
N ASP A 369 9.49 -20.37 8.08
CA ASP A 369 10.06 -21.19 7.01
C ASP A 369 11.16 -20.41 6.29
N ILE A 370 12.39 -20.92 6.30
CA ILE A 370 13.55 -20.31 5.65
C ILE A 370 14.09 -21.30 4.61
N LEU A 371 13.99 -20.94 3.34
CA LEU A 371 14.40 -21.78 2.21
C LEU A 371 15.50 -21.11 1.39
N GLY A 372 16.67 -21.74 1.32
CA GLY A 372 17.79 -21.23 0.51
C GLY A 372 17.48 -21.11 -0.98
N GLY A 373 18.15 -20.17 -1.66
CA GLY A 373 18.18 -20.12 -3.11
C GLY A 373 18.84 -21.37 -3.70
N SER A 374 18.49 -21.76 -4.92
CA SER A 374 18.87 -23.04 -5.55
C SER A 374 20.34 -23.47 -5.43
N SER A 375 21.27 -22.52 -5.29
CA SER A 375 22.71 -22.77 -5.19
C SER A 375 23.35 -22.22 -3.90
N ASN A 376 22.57 -21.88 -2.88
CA ASN A 376 23.06 -21.25 -1.64
C ASN A 376 22.44 -21.84 -0.37
N PRO A 377 23.09 -21.69 0.79
CA PRO A 377 22.50 -22.10 2.05
C PRO A 377 21.27 -21.25 2.39
N ALA A 378 20.39 -21.76 3.26
CA ALA A 378 19.23 -21.00 3.73
C ALA A 378 19.68 -19.78 4.54
N VAL A 379 20.61 -20.01 5.47
CA VAL A 379 21.24 -18.96 6.29
C VAL A 379 22.74 -18.93 6.01
N SER A 380 23.26 -17.76 5.65
CA SER A 380 24.70 -17.51 5.51
C SER A 380 25.12 -16.37 6.43
N MET A 381 26.03 -16.66 7.35
CA MET A 381 26.59 -15.67 8.25
C MET A 381 28.08 -15.49 8.01
N THR A 382 28.51 -14.26 7.77
CA THR A 382 29.92 -13.87 7.69
C THR A 382 30.28 -12.83 8.76
N GLY A 383 29.35 -12.55 9.68
CA GLY A 383 29.46 -11.52 10.71
C GLY A 383 28.16 -11.39 11.51
N GLY A 384 28.18 -10.60 12.58
CA GLY A 384 26.97 -10.27 13.36
C GLY A 384 26.38 -11.45 14.15
N ALA A 385 25.15 -11.27 14.62
CA ALA A 385 24.43 -12.28 15.40
C ALA A 385 23.02 -12.53 14.85
N MET A 386 22.62 -13.80 14.82
CA MET A 386 21.25 -14.22 14.53
C MET A 386 20.72 -15.03 15.70
N THR A 387 19.50 -14.73 16.15
CA THR A 387 18.82 -15.46 17.22
C THR A 387 17.45 -15.91 16.75
N MET A 388 17.17 -17.21 16.80
CA MET A 388 15.86 -17.76 16.46
C MET A 388 15.20 -18.30 17.71
N THR A 389 14.00 -17.84 18.04
CA THR A 389 13.29 -18.19 19.29
C THR A 389 11.84 -18.58 18.99
N GLY A 390 11.17 -19.13 19.99
CA GLY A 390 9.80 -19.61 19.87
C GLY A 390 9.25 -20.11 21.21
N THR A 391 8.07 -20.72 21.11
CA THR A 391 7.35 -21.43 22.16
C THR A 391 7.19 -22.92 21.77
N SER A 392 6.66 -23.75 22.67
CA SER A 392 6.38 -25.18 22.45
C SER A 392 5.55 -25.48 21.19
N THR A 393 4.73 -24.52 20.80
CA THR A 393 3.76 -24.59 19.70
C THR A 393 4.25 -23.91 18.42
N SER A 394 5.41 -23.25 18.46
CA SER A 394 6.03 -22.64 17.29
C SER A 394 7.05 -23.56 16.65
N THR A 395 7.22 -23.45 15.33
CA THR A 395 8.14 -24.27 14.55
C THR A 395 9.02 -23.42 13.65
N ASN A 396 10.33 -23.62 13.70
CA ASN A 396 11.29 -23.01 12.79
C ASN A 396 11.82 -24.06 11.79
N ASN A 397 11.49 -23.92 10.51
CA ASN A 397 12.02 -24.80 9.46
C ASN A 397 13.12 -24.07 8.69
N ILE A 398 14.30 -24.69 8.60
CA ILE A 398 15.44 -24.17 7.86
C ILE A 398 15.89 -25.24 6.89
N LEU A 399 15.73 -24.96 5.60
CA LEU A 399 15.95 -25.91 4.52
C LEU A 399 16.98 -25.36 3.55
N GLY A 400 18.13 -26.02 3.47
CA GLY A 400 19.14 -25.74 2.45
C GLY A 400 18.63 -26.11 1.05
N ALA A 401 19.18 -25.50 0.02
CA ALA A 401 18.97 -25.95 -1.35
C ALA A 401 19.80 -27.20 -1.67
N SER A 402 19.49 -27.89 -2.77
CA SER A 402 20.18 -29.12 -3.19
C SER A 402 21.70 -28.92 -3.22
N GLY A 403 22.43 -29.76 -2.49
CA GLY A 403 23.89 -29.71 -2.41
C GLY A 403 24.45 -28.70 -1.42
N GLN A 404 23.60 -27.91 -0.75
CA GLN A 404 24.01 -26.85 0.17
C GLN A 404 23.53 -27.12 1.60
N ALA A 405 24.31 -26.62 2.55
CA ALA A 405 23.94 -26.64 3.97
C ALA A 405 22.69 -25.80 4.24
N ALA A 406 21.96 -26.12 5.30
CA ALA A 406 20.85 -25.27 5.75
C ALA A 406 21.40 -23.97 6.35
N ILE A 407 22.43 -24.10 7.20
CA ILE A 407 23.09 -22.99 7.89
C ILE A 407 24.59 -23.06 7.65
N THR A 408 25.17 -21.93 7.23
CA THR A 408 26.63 -21.75 7.16
C THR A 408 27.03 -20.52 7.98
N VAL A 409 27.92 -20.69 8.95
CA VAL A 409 28.39 -19.59 9.83
C VAL A 409 29.90 -19.41 9.73
N GLY A 410 30.35 -18.17 9.56
CA GLY A 410 31.75 -17.73 9.54
C GLY A 410 32.47 -17.88 8.19
N SER A 411 31.73 -17.94 7.07
CA SER A 411 32.28 -18.18 5.72
C SER A 411 33.02 -16.98 5.08
N GLY A 412 33.71 -16.14 5.86
CA GLY A 412 34.33 -14.91 5.36
C GLY A 412 35.44 -14.29 6.22
N GLY A 413 35.99 -15.02 7.20
CA GLY A 413 37.08 -14.55 8.06
C GLY A 413 36.62 -13.75 9.29
N THR A 414 35.51 -13.02 9.19
CA THR A 414 34.86 -12.36 10.34
C THR A 414 33.85 -13.31 10.99
N GLY A 415 33.95 -13.52 12.30
CA GLY A 415 33.09 -14.45 13.04
C GLY A 415 31.63 -14.00 13.10
N GLY A 416 30.72 -14.96 13.20
CA GLY A 416 29.28 -14.71 13.38
C GLY A 416 28.70 -15.70 14.39
N THR A 417 27.62 -15.32 15.09
CA THR A 417 27.00 -16.17 16.11
C THR A 417 25.55 -16.48 15.74
N PHE A 418 25.25 -17.75 15.52
CA PHE A 418 23.87 -18.22 15.39
C PHE A 418 23.41 -18.82 16.72
N THR A 419 22.32 -18.30 17.28
CA THR A 419 21.72 -18.79 18.51
C THR A 419 20.33 -19.37 18.24
N LEU A 420 20.13 -20.63 18.59
CA LEU A 420 18.81 -21.26 18.59
C LEU A 420 18.25 -21.25 20.00
N GLY A 421 17.25 -20.43 20.27
CA GLY A 421 16.52 -20.37 21.53
C GLY A 421 15.49 -21.49 21.69
N ASP A 422 14.52 -21.25 22.58
CA ASP A 422 13.39 -22.15 22.82
C ASP A 422 12.52 -22.38 21.58
N GLY A 423 11.85 -23.54 21.54
CA GLY A 423 10.85 -23.89 20.52
C GLY A 423 11.23 -25.09 19.67
N ASN A 424 10.35 -25.46 18.73
CA ASN A 424 10.61 -26.58 17.81
C ASN A 424 11.40 -26.07 16.61
N SER A 425 12.43 -26.81 16.20
CA SER A 425 13.23 -26.43 15.03
C SER A 425 13.60 -27.64 14.18
N ASN A 426 13.48 -27.51 12.87
CA ASN A 426 13.87 -28.52 11.89
C ASN A 426 14.90 -27.92 10.92
N ILE A 427 16.14 -28.40 11.00
CA ILE A 427 17.27 -27.90 10.22
C ILE A 427 17.74 -29.02 9.30
N GLN A 428 17.47 -28.89 8.00
CA GLN A 428 17.80 -29.93 7.02
C GLN A 428 18.63 -29.38 5.86
N ALA A 429 19.67 -30.13 5.50
CA ALA A 429 20.39 -29.89 4.25
C ALA A 429 19.49 -30.20 3.04
N GLY A 430 19.72 -29.53 1.92
CA GLY A 430 18.90 -29.75 0.72
C GLY A 430 19.22 -31.03 -0.04
N SER A 431 20.29 -31.74 0.33
CA SER A 431 20.61 -33.06 -0.20
C SER A 431 21.39 -33.91 0.80
N SER A 432 21.56 -35.18 0.47
CA SER A 432 22.27 -36.17 1.26
C SER A 432 23.80 -35.99 1.30
N SER A 433 24.34 -35.04 0.52
CA SER A 433 25.78 -34.81 0.34
C SER A 433 26.32 -33.59 1.09
N ALA A 434 25.45 -32.85 1.79
CA ALA A 434 25.82 -31.65 2.55
C ALA A 434 25.42 -31.80 4.02
N SER A 435 26.20 -31.21 4.92
CA SER A 435 25.81 -31.09 6.33
C SER A 435 24.70 -30.08 6.50
N ALA A 436 23.79 -30.31 7.46
CA ALA A 436 22.72 -29.36 7.76
C ALA A 436 23.28 -28.06 8.33
N ILE A 437 24.33 -28.14 9.15
CA ILE A 437 25.04 -27.00 9.71
C ILE A 437 26.52 -27.10 9.36
N THR A 438 27.10 -25.99 8.90
CA THR A 438 28.53 -25.85 8.63
C THR A 438 29.09 -24.63 9.36
N LEU A 439 30.05 -24.85 10.25
CA LEU A 439 30.79 -23.82 10.97
C LEU A 439 32.18 -23.65 10.34
N ALA A 440 32.58 -22.41 10.06
CA ALA A 440 33.88 -22.07 9.50
C ALA A 440 34.44 -20.79 10.12
N GLY A 441 35.73 -20.50 9.93
CA GLY A 441 36.35 -19.22 10.33
C GLY A 441 36.35 -18.98 11.85
N SER A 442 35.57 -18.03 12.35
CA SER A 442 35.31 -17.82 13.79
C SER A 442 33.81 -17.86 14.09
N GLY A 443 33.09 -18.72 13.37
CA GLY A 443 31.65 -18.93 13.55
C GLY A 443 31.31 -19.70 14.83
N ASN A 444 30.29 -19.24 15.54
CA ASN A 444 29.72 -19.87 16.73
C ASN A 444 28.28 -20.31 16.46
N PHE A 445 27.93 -21.54 16.87
CA PHE A 445 26.56 -22.02 16.94
C PHE A 445 26.25 -22.40 18.38
N THR A 446 25.25 -21.74 18.95
CA THR A 446 24.80 -21.99 20.31
C THR A 446 23.32 -22.33 20.30
N THR A 447 22.90 -23.30 21.10
CA THR A 447 21.49 -23.47 21.46
C THR A 447 21.30 -23.06 22.91
N ALA A 448 20.26 -22.29 23.20
CA ALA A 448 19.82 -22.07 24.57
C ALA A 448 19.20 -23.37 25.13
N ASP A 449 18.97 -23.40 26.45
CA ASP A 449 18.26 -24.50 27.08
C ASP A 449 16.82 -24.54 26.52
N ASN A 450 16.53 -25.50 25.65
CA ASN A 450 15.23 -25.74 25.03
C ASN A 450 14.29 -26.44 26.02
N THR A 451 13.99 -25.76 27.13
CA THR A 451 13.13 -26.25 28.21
C THR A 451 11.66 -26.25 27.83
N ASN A 452 11.30 -25.47 26.80
CA ASN A 452 9.93 -25.20 26.41
C ASN A 452 9.55 -25.81 25.04
N GLY A 453 10.39 -26.61 24.38
CA GLY A 453 10.13 -27.17 23.04
C GLY A 453 9.98 -28.71 23.01
N THR A 454 9.29 -29.24 22.00
CA THR A 454 9.15 -30.70 21.74
C THR A 454 10.38 -31.32 21.07
N GLY A 455 11.30 -30.52 20.52
CA GLY A 455 12.64 -30.96 20.12
C GLY A 455 13.22 -30.22 18.92
N VAL A 456 14.54 -30.38 18.71
CA VAL A 456 15.29 -29.85 17.56
C VAL A 456 15.79 -31.01 16.69
N VAL A 457 15.41 -31.04 15.42
CA VAL A 457 15.87 -32.03 14.45
C VAL A 457 16.93 -31.43 13.54
N ILE A 458 18.09 -32.08 13.43
CA ILE A 458 19.22 -31.62 12.61
C ILE A 458 19.73 -32.78 11.77
N GLY A 459 19.76 -32.61 10.45
CA GLY A 459 20.50 -33.53 9.59
C GLY A 459 20.03 -33.55 8.14
N PRO A 460 20.79 -34.24 7.26
CA PRO A 460 20.38 -34.46 5.88
C PRO A 460 19.11 -35.33 5.78
N PRO A 461 18.42 -35.32 4.63
CA PRO A 461 17.23 -36.15 4.39
C PRO A 461 17.51 -37.65 4.50
N THR A 462 18.76 -38.05 4.29
CA THR A 462 19.27 -39.41 4.50
C THR A 462 20.62 -39.35 5.22
N PRO A 463 20.91 -40.28 6.16
CA PRO A 463 22.07 -40.20 7.07
C PRO A 463 23.42 -40.55 6.42
N SER A 464 23.62 -40.26 5.14
CA SER A 464 24.90 -40.55 4.44
C SER A 464 26.01 -39.53 4.68
N THR A 465 25.69 -38.40 5.33
CA THR A 465 26.63 -37.31 5.64
C THR A 465 26.40 -36.81 7.06
N TYR A 466 27.42 -36.19 7.65
CA TYR A 466 27.35 -35.57 8.98
C TYR A 466 26.27 -34.48 9.07
N ALA A 467 25.55 -34.43 10.19
CA ALA A 467 24.54 -33.40 10.43
C ALA A 467 25.17 -32.02 10.62
N ILE A 468 26.27 -31.99 11.39
CA ILE A 468 27.00 -30.78 11.75
C ILE A 468 28.46 -30.98 11.36
N THR A 469 29.01 -30.03 10.61
CA THR A 469 30.43 -29.98 10.25
C THR A 469 31.06 -28.74 10.85
N VAL A 470 32.09 -28.93 11.67
CA VAL A 470 32.94 -27.85 12.18
C VAL A 470 34.24 -27.86 11.40
N ASN A 471 34.40 -26.90 10.48
CA ASN A 471 35.60 -26.74 9.68
C ASN A 471 36.50 -25.66 10.26
N THR A 472 37.57 -26.10 10.90
CA THR A 472 38.59 -25.22 11.50
C THR A 472 39.72 -24.86 10.51
N ASN A 473 39.74 -25.45 9.31
CA ASN A 473 40.74 -25.20 8.26
C ASN A 473 40.33 -24.06 7.32
N SER A 474 40.04 -22.88 7.87
CA SER A 474 39.76 -21.73 7.00
C SER A 474 41.06 -21.01 6.60
N THR A 475 41.35 -20.97 5.30
CA THR A 475 42.37 -20.10 4.69
C THR A 475 42.09 -18.60 4.86
N ALA A 476 40.94 -18.23 5.43
CA ALA A 476 40.59 -16.85 5.78
C ALA A 476 41.28 -16.37 7.07
N CYS A 477 41.88 -17.27 7.84
CA CYS A 477 42.83 -16.93 8.90
C CYS A 477 44.17 -16.61 8.21
N GLY A 478 44.45 -15.34 7.92
CA GLY A 478 45.63 -14.91 7.17
C GLY A 478 46.94 -15.50 7.71
N PHE A 479 47.90 -15.75 6.81
CA PHE A 479 49.25 -16.21 7.15
C PHE A 479 49.96 -15.21 8.07
N GLY A 480 49.87 -15.43 9.39
CA GLY A 480 50.62 -14.65 10.36
C GLY A 480 50.11 -14.85 11.78
N PHE A 481 50.64 -15.86 12.49
CA PHE A 481 50.68 -16.05 13.96
C PHE A 481 49.44 -15.68 14.83
N GLY A 482 48.27 -15.43 14.25
CA GLY A 482 47.02 -15.15 14.94
C GLY A 482 46.18 -16.41 15.01
N SER A 483 46.08 -16.98 16.21
CA SER A 483 45.20 -18.10 16.54
C SER A 483 43.75 -17.82 16.12
N CYS A 484 43.17 -18.68 15.29
CA CYS A 484 41.72 -18.78 15.16
C CYS A 484 41.18 -19.51 16.40
N SER A 485 41.05 -18.76 17.49
CA SER A 485 40.36 -19.14 18.72
C SER A 485 38.90 -18.74 18.57
N GLY A 486 37.95 -19.65 18.86
CA GLY A 486 36.53 -19.28 19.00
C GLY A 486 35.54 -19.97 18.07
N HIS A 487 35.81 -21.21 17.66
CA HIS A 487 34.71 -22.07 17.20
C HIS A 487 34.04 -22.67 18.43
N ASP A 488 32.84 -22.20 18.75
CA ASP A 488 32.04 -22.82 19.80
C ASP A 488 30.83 -23.49 19.15
N LEU A 489 30.72 -24.80 19.35
CA LEU A 489 29.46 -25.53 19.19
C LEU A 489 28.95 -25.79 20.59
N THR A 490 27.94 -25.04 21.01
CA THR A 490 27.33 -25.20 22.32
C THR A 490 25.91 -25.71 22.16
N LEU A 491 25.64 -26.93 22.62
CA LEU A 491 24.28 -27.44 22.72
C LEU A 491 23.83 -27.36 24.20
N GLY A 492 22.88 -26.49 24.50
CA GLY A 492 22.23 -26.37 25.81
C GLY A 492 21.35 -27.58 26.17
N ALA A 493 20.68 -27.51 27.31
CA ALA A 493 19.74 -28.55 27.77
C ALA A 493 18.52 -28.65 26.86
N GLY A 494 17.96 -29.85 26.64
CA GLY A 494 16.75 -30.04 25.82
C GLY A 494 16.80 -31.28 24.92
N THR A 495 15.74 -31.52 24.16
CA THR A 495 15.64 -32.69 23.27
C THR A 495 16.17 -32.37 21.86
N TYR A 496 17.24 -33.05 21.45
CA TYR A 496 17.84 -32.93 20.11
C TYR A 496 17.76 -34.27 19.37
N THR A 497 17.55 -34.26 18.06
CA THR A 497 17.68 -35.43 17.18
C THR A 497 18.67 -35.08 16.08
N ILE A 498 19.87 -35.65 16.15
CA ILE A 498 20.96 -35.38 15.20
C ILE A 498 21.14 -36.59 14.29
N MET A 499 20.80 -36.45 13.01
CA MET A 499 20.88 -37.53 12.02
C MET A 499 22.22 -37.49 11.29
N GLY A 500 23.09 -38.47 11.52
CA GLY A 500 24.40 -38.57 10.83
C GLY A 500 25.61 -38.07 11.63
N GLY A 501 25.42 -37.61 12.87
CA GLY A 501 26.54 -37.26 13.78
C GLY A 501 27.16 -35.87 13.56
N ILE A 502 28.26 -35.60 14.28
CA ILE A 502 28.98 -34.32 14.29
C ILE A 502 30.41 -34.58 13.85
N ASN A 503 30.88 -33.89 12.80
CA ASN A 503 32.26 -33.98 12.35
C ASN A 503 33.02 -32.70 12.69
N VAL A 504 34.20 -32.84 13.29
CA VAL A 504 35.09 -31.72 13.65
C VAL A 504 36.42 -31.92 12.94
N PHE A 505 36.65 -31.16 11.87
CA PHE A 505 37.94 -31.18 11.19
C PHE A 505 39.00 -30.48 12.05
N PRO A 506 40.20 -31.05 12.21
CA PRO A 506 41.30 -30.41 12.94
C PRO A 506 41.92 -29.23 12.18
N ALA A 507 42.29 -28.19 12.93
CA ALA A 507 43.26 -27.20 12.50
C ALA A 507 44.65 -27.65 12.96
N GLY A 508 45.67 -27.43 12.14
CA GLY A 508 47.06 -27.67 12.54
C GLY A 508 47.53 -26.87 13.77
N ILE A 509 46.73 -25.91 14.26
CA ILE A 509 46.99 -25.05 15.42
C ILE A 509 45.67 -24.40 15.88
N GLY A 510 45.19 -24.75 17.08
CA GLY A 510 43.99 -24.16 17.72
C GLY A 510 42.71 -24.99 17.53
N GLY A 511 42.28 -25.70 18.58
CA GLY A 511 41.03 -26.46 18.57
C GLY A 511 39.80 -25.58 18.84
N GLY A 512 38.68 -25.88 18.19
CA GLY A 512 37.36 -25.39 18.60
C GLY A 512 36.87 -26.10 19.87
N ASN A 513 36.04 -25.43 20.67
CA ASN A 513 35.38 -26.05 21.82
C ASN A 513 34.02 -26.60 21.40
N VAL A 514 33.80 -27.88 21.66
CA VAL A 514 32.46 -28.48 21.57
C VAL A 514 31.95 -28.67 22.98
N THR A 515 30.93 -27.92 23.36
CA THR A 515 30.25 -28.04 24.66
C THR A 515 28.89 -28.68 24.44
N LEU A 516 28.68 -29.86 25.02
CA LEU A 516 27.41 -30.58 24.96
C LEU A 516 26.85 -30.66 26.37
N ASN A 517 25.70 -30.03 26.64
CA ASN A 517 24.99 -30.10 27.92
C ASN A 517 23.60 -30.74 27.76
N PRO A 518 23.52 -32.03 27.42
CA PRO A 518 22.26 -32.66 27.08
C PRO A 518 21.53 -33.11 28.37
N ASN A 519 20.59 -32.29 28.84
CA ASN A 519 19.70 -32.66 29.95
C ASN A 519 18.35 -33.13 29.36
N GLY A 520 17.91 -34.37 29.65
CA GLY A 520 16.63 -34.91 29.19
C GLY A 520 16.59 -35.34 27.71
N THR A 521 17.73 -35.67 27.14
CA THR A 521 17.90 -36.11 25.75
C THR A 521 17.48 -37.55 25.52
N SER A 522 16.84 -37.82 24.39
CA SER A 522 16.65 -39.16 23.83
C SER A 522 17.30 -39.15 22.45
N ILE A 523 18.53 -39.69 22.33
CA ILE A 523 19.34 -39.58 21.11
C ILE A 523 19.76 -40.96 20.59
N GLY A 524 19.65 -41.14 19.27
CA GLY A 524 19.84 -42.41 18.57
C GLY A 524 21.28 -42.88 18.34
N THR A 525 22.31 -42.03 18.44
CA THR A 525 23.78 -42.31 18.54
C THR A 525 24.57 -41.03 18.20
N TYR A 526 25.56 -40.64 19.01
CA TYR A 526 26.55 -39.61 18.60
C TYR A 526 27.73 -40.31 17.90
N ILE A 527 28.02 -39.99 16.63
CA ILE A 527 29.29 -40.32 15.98
C ILE A 527 30.07 -39.01 15.87
N ILE A 528 31.19 -38.93 16.59
CA ILE A 528 32.07 -37.77 16.57
C ILE A 528 33.41 -38.20 15.97
N ASP A 529 33.71 -37.68 14.79
CA ASP A 529 35.00 -37.87 14.10
C ASP A 529 35.86 -36.63 14.27
N GLY A 530 37.04 -36.79 14.85
CA GLY A 530 37.98 -35.70 15.11
C GLY A 530 39.43 -36.20 15.13
N ALA A 531 40.32 -35.46 14.46
CA ALA A 531 41.77 -35.62 14.57
C ALA A 531 42.37 -34.41 15.30
N GLY A 532 43.66 -34.47 15.66
CA GLY A 532 44.31 -33.69 16.74
C GLY A 532 44.18 -32.15 16.73
N GLY A 533 44.18 -31.57 17.95
CA GLY A 533 44.20 -30.13 18.23
C GLY A 533 45.06 -29.77 19.47
N THR A 534 44.75 -28.65 20.12
CA THR A 534 45.41 -28.17 21.36
C THR A 534 44.33 -27.82 22.39
N CYS A 535 44.29 -28.52 23.53
CA CYS A 535 43.39 -28.20 24.65
C CYS A 535 44.17 -27.56 25.79
N GLY A 536 43.73 -26.39 26.28
CA GLY A 536 44.27 -25.78 27.50
C GLY A 536 45.77 -25.44 27.47
N GLY A 537 46.33 -25.13 26.30
CA GLY A 537 47.75 -24.79 26.15
C GLY A 537 48.70 -25.99 25.98
N ASN A 538 48.19 -27.22 25.95
CA ASN A 538 48.98 -28.41 25.67
C ASN A 538 48.98 -28.73 24.16
N SER A 539 50.18 -28.84 23.59
CA SER A 539 50.40 -29.32 22.22
C SER A 539 50.17 -30.83 22.13
N ASN A 540 49.42 -31.29 21.11
CA ASN A 540 49.06 -32.70 20.83
C ASN A 540 47.95 -33.29 21.71
N VAL A 541 46.85 -32.58 21.93
CA VAL A 541 45.66 -33.15 22.58
C VAL A 541 44.55 -33.29 21.54
N GLY A 542 43.76 -34.36 21.59
CA GLY A 542 42.65 -34.56 20.65
C GLY A 542 41.54 -33.53 20.77
N LEU A 543 40.34 -33.90 20.33
CA LEU A 543 39.14 -33.08 20.41
C LEU A 543 38.86 -32.58 21.85
N CYS A 544 38.73 -31.26 22.05
CA CYS A 544 38.37 -30.68 23.34
C CYS A 544 36.84 -30.67 23.49
N MET A 545 36.32 -31.52 24.38
CA MET A 545 34.89 -31.62 24.65
C MET A 545 34.60 -31.37 26.13
N THR A 546 33.58 -30.56 26.42
CA THR A 546 33.02 -30.46 27.77
C THR A 546 31.61 -31.05 27.74
N PHE A 547 31.37 -32.04 28.60
CA PHE A 547 30.05 -32.64 28.80
C PHE A 547 29.43 -32.06 30.08
N GLY A 548 28.15 -31.68 30.03
CA GLY A 548 27.35 -31.37 31.22
C GLY A 548 26.80 -32.64 31.90
N ASP A 549 25.86 -32.46 32.83
CA ASP A 549 25.17 -33.57 33.51
C ASP A 549 24.34 -34.40 32.52
N LEU A 550 24.77 -35.64 32.25
CA LEU A 550 24.09 -36.59 31.37
C LEU A 550 22.93 -37.29 32.10
N ASN A 551 21.76 -36.64 32.19
CA ASN A 551 20.56 -37.24 32.75
C ASN A 551 19.63 -37.74 31.62
N GLY A 552 19.95 -38.88 31.00
CA GLY A 552 19.20 -39.47 29.89
C GLY A 552 19.10 -41.01 29.98
N GLN A 553 18.02 -41.59 29.44
CA GLN A 553 17.84 -43.04 29.33
C GLN A 553 18.27 -43.50 27.92
N ASN A 554 19.27 -44.40 27.83
CA ASN A 554 19.81 -45.00 26.59
C ASN A 554 20.58 -44.05 25.64
N GLU A 555 21.65 -43.42 26.11
CA GLU A 555 22.55 -42.66 25.24
C GLU A 555 23.80 -43.47 24.89
N THR A 556 24.10 -43.63 23.60
CA THR A 556 25.38 -44.17 23.12
C THR A 556 26.19 -43.05 22.48
N ILE A 557 27.30 -42.68 23.11
CA ILE A 557 28.30 -41.75 22.57
C ILE A 557 29.42 -42.58 21.96
N VAL A 558 29.59 -42.50 20.65
CA VAL A 558 30.67 -43.15 19.89
C VAL A 558 31.67 -42.09 19.45
N LEU A 559 32.84 -42.09 20.07
CA LEU A 559 33.98 -41.26 19.67
C LEU A 559 34.86 -42.07 18.72
N THR A 560 35.08 -41.56 17.52
CA THR A 560 35.99 -42.16 16.53
C THR A 560 37.12 -41.17 16.22
N GLY A 561 38.38 -41.60 16.34
CA GLY A 561 39.54 -40.78 16.00
C GLY A 561 40.15 -41.18 14.67
N GLY A 562 39.99 -40.35 13.63
CA GLY A 562 40.54 -40.61 12.29
C GLY A 562 41.85 -39.86 12.03
N GLY A 563 42.97 -40.29 12.61
CA GLY A 563 44.29 -39.71 12.34
C GLY A 563 45.39 -40.76 12.17
N PRO A 564 46.42 -40.54 11.32
CA PRO A 564 47.50 -41.51 11.07
C PRO A 564 48.38 -41.82 12.29
N ASN A 565 48.21 -41.09 13.40
CA ASN A 565 48.82 -41.38 14.70
C ASN A 565 47.70 -41.65 15.71
N ASN A 566 47.26 -42.92 15.76
CA ASN A 566 46.17 -43.50 16.55
C ASN A 566 46.28 -43.28 18.08
N LEU A 567 46.07 -42.06 18.58
CA LEU A 567 45.73 -41.81 19.98
C LEU A 567 44.69 -40.68 20.03
N ALA A 568 43.41 -41.04 20.16
CA ALA A 568 42.36 -40.09 20.49
C ALA A 568 42.48 -39.72 21.98
N TYR A 569 43.09 -38.58 22.30
CA TYR A 569 43.05 -38.03 23.65
C TYR A 569 41.77 -37.19 23.80
N ALA A 570 40.71 -37.78 24.36
CA ALA A 570 39.54 -37.04 24.82
C ALA A 570 39.74 -36.67 26.30
N GLN A 571 40.09 -35.42 26.61
CA GLN A 571 39.98 -34.92 27.98
C GLN A 571 38.50 -34.62 28.24
N THR A 572 37.84 -35.54 28.92
CA THR A 572 36.46 -35.37 29.38
C THR A 572 36.45 -34.95 30.84
N TYR A 573 35.90 -33.78 31.13
CA TYR A 573 35.71 -33.28 32.50
C TYR A 573 34.28 -33.61 32.93
N PHE A 574 34.10 -34.62 33.79
CA PHE A 574 32.79 -35.00 34.32
C PHE A 574 32.58 -34.36 35.69
N GLN A 575 31.49 -33.62 35.88
CA GLN A 575 31.03 -33.17 37.20
C GLN A 575 29.65 -33.79 37.47
N GLY A 576 29.60 -35.07 37.85
CA GLY A 576 28.34 -35.77 38.18
C GLY A 576 28.60 -37.06 38.97
N ALA A 577 27.66 -37.45 39.84
CA ALA A 577 27.85 -38.45 40.90
C ALA A 577 27.62 -39.93 40.50
N ASP A 578 27.14 -40.22 39.28
CA ASP A 578 26.78 -41.57 38.87
C ASP A 578 27.61 -42.06 37.66
N GLY A 579 28.15 -43.27 37.78
CA GLY A 579 29.20 -43.82 36.91
C GLY A 579 28.79 -44.09 35.46
N ILE A 580 29.68 -43.78 34.52
CA ILE A 580 29.56 -44.05 33.09
C ILE A 580 30.06 -45.46 32.77
N ASN A 581 29.31 -46.22 31.96
CA ASN A 581 29.77 -47.48 31.38
C ASN A 581 30.36 -47.23 29.97
N LEU A 582 31.69 -47.17 29.88
CA LEU A 582 32.41 -47.11 28.59
C LEU A 582 32.53 -48.52 28.03
N THR A 583 31.90 -48.81 26.89
CA THR A 583 32.05 -50.10 26.21
C THR A 583 33.04 -49.94 25.05
N ALA A 584 34.25 -50.49 25.20
CA ALA A 584 35.26 -50.49 24.15
C ALA A 584 34.86 -51.43 22.99
N PRO A 585 35.23 -51.12 21.72
CA PRO A 585 35.04 -52.04 20.61
C PRO A 585 35.90 -53.30 20.81
N GLN A 586 35.37 -54.47 20.41
CA GLN A 586 36.02 -55.78 20.59
C GLN A 586 37.35 -55.94 19.84
N THR A 587 37.76 -55.00 18.99
CA THR A 587 39.09 -54.94 18.38
C THR A 587 39.47 -53.49 18.03
N GLY A 588 40.57 -52.98 18.60
CA GLY A 588 41.09 -51.64 18.31
C GLY A 588 41.68 -50.95 19.54
N ALA A 589 42.54 -49.95 19.32
CA ALA A 589 43.24 -49.23 20.39
C ALA A 589 42.25 -48.60 21.38
N THR A 590 42.55 -48.81 22.65
CA THR A 590 41.75 -48.60 23.87
C THR A 590 41.08 -47.23 24.00
N ALA A 591 39.88 -47.28 24.60
CA ALA A 591 39.00 -46.17 24.98
C ALA A 591 39.62 -45.18 25.97
#